data_AF-A0A7J8XIK6-F1
#
_entry.id   AF-A0A7J8XIK6-F1
#
_cell.length_a   1.000
_cell.length_b   1.000
_cell.length_c   1.000
_cell.angle_alpha   90.00
_cell.angle_beta   90.00
_cell.angle_gamma   90.00
#
_symmetry.space_group_name_H-M   'P 1'
#
loop_
_entity.id
_entity.type
_entity.pdbx_description
1 polymer ?
#
loop_
_entity_poly.entity_id
_entity_poly.type
_entity_poly.pdbx_seq_one_letter_code
_entity_poly.pdbx_strand_id
1 'polypeptide(L)' 'MRCLGIPNTKNFNEITNIQEAQELWEKIRERQGVNKWRPDLEEEYEDKEGNIYNKKTYTDLQRQGLI' A
#
# COMPACT_ATOMS: atom_id res chain seq x y z
N MET A 1 -23.77 1.29 8.58
CA MET A 1 -22.41 1.33 7.98
C MET A 1 -21.52 0.19 8.45
N ARG A 2 -21.47 -0.11 9.75
CA ARG A 2 -20.63 -1.21 10.27
C ARG A 2 -20.87 -2.57 9.60
N CYS A 3 -22.12 -2.91 9.26
CA CYS A 3 -22.46 -4.14 8.54
C CYS A 3 -22.01 -4.15 7.06
N LEU A 4 -21.69 -2.98 6.50
CA LEU A 4 -21.13 -2.82 5.14
C LEU A 4 -19.60 -2.83 5.15
N GLY A 5 -18.96 -3.03 6.31
CA GLY A 5 -17.50 -2.94 6.44
C GLY A 5 -16.95 -1.51 6.33
N ILE A 6 -17.82 -0.50 6.38
CA ILE A 6 -17.44 0.92 6.29
C ILE A 6 -17.38 1.50 7.72
N PRO A 7 -16.27 2.18 8.10
CA PRO A 7 -16.17 2.82 9.40
C PRO A 7 -17.18 3.96 9.53
N ASN A 8 -17.80 4.09 10.71
CA ASN A 8 -18.83 5.10 10.95
C ASN A 8 -18.19 6.46 11.26
N THR A 9 -17.55 7.06 10.26
CA THR A 9 -16.93 8.39 10.37
C THR A 9 -17.88 9.49 9.85
N LYS A 10 -17.61 10.75 10.24
CA LYS A 10 -18.41 11.90 9.79
C LYS A 10 -18.49 12.04 8.27
N ASN A 11 -17.51 11.51 7.54
CA ASN A 11 -17.44 11.52 6.08
C ASN A 11 -18.65 10.86 5.41
N PHE A 12 -19.39 10.02 6.13
CA PHE A 12 -20.54 9.31 5.56
C PHE A 12 -21.90 9.73 6.15
N ASN A 13 -21.96 10.79 6.96
CA ASN A 13 -23.20 11.20 7.63
C ASN A 13 -24.28 11.68 6.64
N GLU A 14 -23.89 12.26 5.51
CA GLU A 14 -24.81 12.79 4.49
C GLU A 14 -25.14 11.77 3.40
N ILE A 15 -24.55 10.57 3.46
CA ILE A 15 -24.71 9.56 2.43
C ILE A 15 -25.89 8.66 2.78
N THR A 16 -26.93 8.73 1.95
CA THR A 16 -28.15 7.93 2.08
C THR A 16 -28.15 6.70 1.18
N ASN A 17 -27.41 6.74 0.06
CA ASN A 17 -27.29 5.62 -0.87
C ASN A 17 -26.13 4.68 -0.48
N ILE A 18 -26.42 3.37 -0.47
CA ILE A 18 -25.43 2.33 -0.16
C ILE A 18 -24.31 2.31 -1.22
N GLN A 19 -24.64 2.50 -2.49
CA GLN A 19 -23.68 2.47 -3.59
C GLN A 19 -22.64 3.59 -3.44
N GLU A 20 -23.11 4.81 -3.18
CA GLU A 20 -22.23 5.98 -2.99
C GLU A 20 -21.33 5.80 -1.76
N ALA A 21 -21.85 5.20 -0.69
CA ALA A 21 -21.05 4.91 0.50
C ALA A 21 -19.90 3.93 0.21
N GLN A 22 -20.17 2.90 -0.59
CA GLN A 22 -19.15 1.92 -1.01
C GLN A 22 -18.09 2.56 -1.92
N GLU A 23 -18.50 3.35 -2.91
CA GLU A 23 -17.57 4.04 -3.81
C GLU A 23 -16.67 5.04 -3.08
N LEU A 24 -17.23 5.80 -2.13
CA LEU A 24 -16.45 6.71 -1.30
C LEU A 24 -15.46 5.93 -0.44
N TRP A 25 -15.88 4.79 0.13
CA TRP A 25 -15.00 3.97 0.96
C TRP A 25 -13.85 3.36 0.17
N GLU A 26 -14.09 2.86 -1.04
CA GLU A 26 -13.02 2.37 -1.94
C GLU A 26 -12.02 3.48 -2.28
N LYS A 27 -12.49 4.70 -2.62
CA LYS A 27 -11.61 5.85 -2.87
C LYS A 27 -10.80 6.25 -1.65
N ILE A 28 -11.39 6.21 -0.45
CA ILE A 28 -10.68 6.51 0.80
C ILE A 28 -9.63 5.44 1.07
N ARG A 29 -9.95 4.15 0.87
CA ARG A 29 -9.00 3.04 1.03
C ARG A 29 -7.83 3.14 0.06
N GLU A 30 -8.10 3.47 -1.20
CA GLU A 30 -7.07 3.72 -2.21
C GLU A 30 -6.16 4.89 -1.82
N ARG A 31 -6.75 6.03 -1.41
CA ARG A 31 -6.01 7.22 -1.00
C ARG A 31 -5.21 7.04 0.28
N GLN A 32 -5.75 6.33 1.26
CA GLN A 32 -5.04 6.09 2.51
C GLN A 32 -3.91 5.07 2.35
N GLY A 33 -3.75 4.46 1.16
CA GLY A 33 -2.64 3.55 0.88
C GLY A 33 -2.60 2.35 1.83
N VAL A 34 -3.72 2.06 2.50
CA VAL A 34 -3.74 1.09 3.59
C VAL A 34 -3.58 -0.30 2.98
N ASN A 35 -2.37 -0.84 3.11
CA ASN A 35 -2.04 -2.25 2.97
C ASN A 35 -2.17 -2.86 1.58
N LYS A 36 -1.54 -2.27 0.57
CA LYS A 36 -0.89 -3.12 -0.44
C LYS A 36 0.61 -2.93 -0.25
N TRP A 37 1.21 -3.82 0.55
CA TRP A 37 2.65 -4.01 0.53
C TRP A 37 3.07 -4.14 -0.94
N ARG A 38 3.93 -3.23 -1.38
CA ARG A 38 4.45 -3.17 -2.75
C ARG A 38 5.80 -3.85 -2.73
N PRO A 39 5.90 -5.16 -3.01
CA PRO A 39 7.18 -5.88 -3.00
C PRO A 39 8.26 -5.19 -3.83
N ASP A 40 7.90 -4.58 -4.97
CA ASP A 40 8.87 -3.87 -5.81
C ASP A 40 9.53 -2.64 -5.15
N LEU A 41 8.89 -2.05 -4.13
CA LEU A 41 9.35 -0.84 -3.44
C LEU A 41 9.79 -1.10 -2.00
N GLU A 42 9.15 -2.05 -1.33
CA GLU A 42 9.30 -2.30 0.12
C GLU A 42 10.10 -3.59 0.41
N GLU A 43 10.46 -4.40 -0.59
CA GLU A 43 11.31 -5.58 -0.39
C GLU A 43 12.79 -5.18 -0.33
N GLU A 44 13.41 -5.46 0.81
CA GLU A 44 14.81 -5.16 1.13
C GLU A 44 15.67 -6.42 1.02
N TYR A 45 16.86 -6.27 0.43
CA TYR A 45 17.85 -7.31 0.26
C TYR A 45 19.16 -6.90 0.94
N GLU A 46 19.76 -7.85 1.64
CA GLU A 46 21.07 -7.70 2.27
C GLU A 46 22.16 -8.31 1.38
N ASP A 47 23.26 -7.59 1.19
CA ASP A 47 24.46 -8.13 0.54
C ASP A 47 25.34 -8.92 1.52
N LYS A 48 26.52 -9.38 1.07
CA LYS A 48 27.45 -10.15 1.91
C LYS A 48 28.19 -9.30 2.95
N GLU A 49 28.20 -7.98 2.77
CA GLU A 49 28.85 -7.02 3.66
C GLU A 49 27.87 -6.43 4.69
N GLY A 50 26.57 -6.77 4.59
CA GLY A 50 25.51 -6.33 5.49
C GLY A 50 24.81 -5.03 5.06
N ASN A 51 25.01 -4.59 3.81
CA ASN A 51 24.33 -3.41 3.28
C ASN A 51 22.92 -3.76 2.79
N ILE A 52 21.96 -2.91 3.13
CA ILE A 52 20.55 -3.10 2.82
C ILE A 52 20.15 -2.24 1.62
N TYR A 53 19.58 -2.88 0.61
CA TYR A 53 19.12 -2.23 -0.62
C TYR A 53 17.68 -2.60 -0.93
N ASN A 54 16.97 -1.72 -1.64
CA ASN A 54 15.72 -2.13 -2.28
C ASN A 54 16.02 -3.18 -3.39
N LYS A 55 15.03 -4.02 -3.71
CA LYS A 55 15.12 -5.05 -4.75
C LYS A 55 15.75 -4.60 -6.06
N LYS A 56 15.34 -3.42 -6.55
CA LYS A 56 15.80 -2.89 -7.84
C LYS A 56 17.30 -2.58 -7.78
N THR A 57 17.71 -1.80 -6.78
CA THR A 57 19.09 -1.41 -6.53
C THR A 57 19.97 -2.64 -6.31
N TYR A 58 19.52 -3.61 -5.51
CA TYR A 58 20.25 -4.87 -5.32
C TYR A 58 20.49 -5.61 -6.64
N THR A 59 19.43 -5.76 -7.46
CA THR A 59 19.52 -6.46 -8.75
C THR A 59 20.42 -5.72 -9.75
N ASP A 60 20.35 -4.39 -9.77
CA ASP A 60 21.19 -3.55 -10.63
C ASP A 60 22.67 -3.59 -10.22
N LEU A 61 22.96 -3.57 -8.91
CA LEU A 61 24.31 -3.70 -8.36
C LEU A 61 24.89 -5.11 -8.62
N GLN A 62 24.09 -6.16 -8.43
CA GLN A 62 24.48 -7.54 -8.72
C GLN A 62 24.79 -7.73 -10.20
N ARG A 63 24.00 -7.15 -11.10
CA ARG A 63 24.24 -7.17 -12.55
C ARG A 63 25.52 -6.45 -12.95
N GLN A 64 25.88 -5.40 -12.23
CA GLN A 64 27.12 -4.65 -12.43
C GLN A 64 28.33 -5.33 -11.77
N GLY A 65 28.13 -6.35 -10.94
CA GLY A 65 29.18 -7.03 -10.19
C GLY A 65 29.75 -6.18 -9.05
N LEU A 66 28.95 -5.24 -8.52
CA LEU A 66 29.36 -4.34 -7.43
C LEU A 66 29.07 -4.91 -6.04
N ILE A 67 28.22 -5.95 -5.94
CA ILE A 67 27.87 -6.70 -4.72
C ILE A 67 27.76 -8.21 -5.01
#